data_AF-A0A1M6T4C1-F1
#
_entry.id   AF-A0A1M6T4C1-F1
#
_cell.length_a   1.000
_cell.length_b   1.000
_cell.length_c   1.000
_cell.angle_alpha   90.00
_cell.angle_beta   90.00
_cell.angle_gamma   90.00
#
_symmetry.space_group_name_H-M   'P 1'
#
loop_
_entity.id
_entity.type
_entity.pdbx_description
1 polymer ?
#
loop_
_entity_poly.entity_id
_entity_poly.type
_entity_poly.pdbx_seq_one_letter_code
_entity_poly.pdbx_strand_id
1 'polypeptide(L)'
;MKKGRIIGAVLSAAMMVNCISPVMTAFGQTTGVFENPLAPVDRTQSAEKFTAKPLVILIDFPDYRYTELDEREKDFRINSFTGKETTADFYEKLFFGDETYKTEDGNDHITVNKFFKEESGGTYEFKGKVMGWYTADKPAATYGANVDKSDQKNARNLVLEAIQKASKDVDLSEFDIEDKWDLDGDGDYNEPDGIIDSLVVIHPGLGEEWGGGSLKEDAIWPFRWGFNVFGENMDLYTPAEKQAIVNKNHKVTDKSGKEFFVEDFTIFEQDLPLDLFCHEFGHVLGLPDLYDTNKSEPPVENWSIMGGSYTGNPRGSQPVSYGAYCKEFLQKDFEKRKRAANWQNMKKISLDDVTAEGIDVVLDQATLKGKNKDVVRIDLPKYAERVVMPTEGSQCFFSGKGDKLKNYMTTKTPIELSADSNAKLTFKTWYDIDPYFDFASVQ
;
A
#
# COMPACT_ATOMS: atom_id res chain seq x y z
N MET A 1 25.46 -39.65 -26.30
CA MET A 1 24.43 -38.63 -26.53
C MET A 1 23.32 -38.81 -25.51
N LYS A 2 23.32 -37.95 -24.49
CA LYS A 2 22.47 -38.03 -23.30
C LYS A 2 21.03 -37.58 -23.63
N LYS A 3 20.02 -38.37 -23.26
CA LYS A 3 18.62 -37.95 -23.20
C LYS A 3 18.33 -37.53 -21.75
N GLY A 4 18.06 -36.24 -21.57
CA GLY A 4 17.75 -35.63 -20.26
C GLY A 4 16.27 -35.78 -19.91
N ARG A 5 16.02 -36.07 -18.62
CA ARG A 5 14.72 -36.01 -17.94
C ARG A 5 14.29 -34.55 -17.80
N ILE A 6 13.03 -34.27 -18.10
CA ILE A 6 12.36 -33.02 -17.73
C ILE A 6 11.87 -33.20 -16.29
N ILE A 7 12.47 -32.47 -15.37
CA ILE A 7 11.99 -32.27 -14.00
C ILE A 7 11.49 -30.82 -13.95
N GLY A 8 10.25 -30.64 -13.50
CA GLY A 8 9.63 -29.33 -13.30
C GLY A 8 10.43 -28.51 -12.30
N ALA A 9 10.77 -27.28 -12.70
CA ALA A 9 11.29 -26.25 -11.83
C ALA A 9 10.17 -25.22 -11.63
N VAL A 10 9.64 -25.19 -10.40
CA VAL A 10 8.68 -24.18 -9.95
C VAL A 10 9.44 -22.86 -9.72
N LEU A 11 8.75 -21.78 -10.08
CA LEU A 11 9.09 -20.37 -10.00
C LEU A 11 10.09 -20.00 -8.89
N SER A 12 11.18 -19.37 -9.29
CA SER A 12 11.55 -18.02 -8.82
C SER A 12 12.92 -17.68 -9.40
N ALA A 13 12.92 -16.89 -10.46
CA ALA A 13 14.11 -16.36 -11.12
C ALA A 13 13.71 -15.12 -11.95
N ALA A 14 12.85 -14.28 -11.39
CA ALA A 14 12.43 -13.03 -11.98
C ALA A 14 12.54 -11.88 -10.97
N MET A 15 13.67 -11.80 -10.27
CA MET A 15 14.04 -10.62 -9.48
C MET A 15 15.51 -10.22 -9.69
N MET A 16 16.17 -10.83 -10.68
CA MET A 16 17.47 -10.34 -11.16
C MET A 16 17.23 -9.67 -12.50
N VAL A 17 17.69 -8.43 -12.62
CA VAL A 17 17.65 -7.58 -13.82
C VAL A 17 16.32 -6.84 -14.00
N ASN A 18 16.11 -5.77 -13.20
CA ASN A 18 15.50 -4.51 -13.69
C ASN A 18 15.63 -3.30 -12.74
N CYS A 19 16.59 -3.26 -11.79
CA CYS A 19 17.00 -1.98 -11.17
C CYS A 19 17.80 -1.06 -12.12
N ILE A 20 17.79 -1.33 -13.43
CA ILE A 20 18.38 -0.47 -14.46
C ILE A 20 17.27 -0.03 -15.40
N SER A 21 16.25 0.67 -14.90
CA SER A 21 15.50 1.58 -15.77
C SER A 21 16.51 2.55 -16.39
N PRO A 22 16.51 2.77 -17.71
CA PRO A 22 17.35 3.79 -18.30
C PRO A 22 17.00 5.12 -17.64
N VAL A 23 18.01 5.71 -17.02
CA VAL A 23 18.01 7.01 -16.35
C VAL A 23 17.27 8.04 -17.20
N MET A 24 16.01 8.31 -16.88
CA MET A 24 15.43 9.62 -17.11
C MET A 24 15.55 10.41 -15.82
N THR A 25 16.71 11.05 -15.64
CA THR A 25 16.75 12.24 -14.80
C THR A 25 15.87 13.27 -15.50
N ALA A 26 14.63 13.43 -15.04
CA ALA A 26 13.77 14.50 -15.51
C ALA A 26 14.33 15.83 -14.96
N PHE A 27 15.26 16.43 -15.69
CA PHE A 27 15.62 17.82 -15.44
C PHE A 27 14.41 18.66 -15.84
N GLY A 28 13.79 19.30 -14.85
CA GLY A 28 12.79 20.34 -15.08
C GLY A 28 13.43 21.49 -15.85
N GLN A 29 13.46 21.38 -17.17
CA GLN A 29 13.76 22.50 -18.04
C GLN A 29 12.52 23.40 -17.97
N THR A 30 12.70 24.72 -17.82
CA THR A 30 11.61 25.71 -17.90
C THR A 30 11.10 25.78 -19.34
N THR A 31 10.42 24.73 -19.79
CA THR A 31 9.93 24.61 -21.17
C THR A 31 8.45 24.94 -21.23
N GLY A 32 8.18 26.12 -21.80
CA GLY A 32 6.86 26.52 -22.26
C GLY A 32 6.12 27.44 -21.29
N VAL A 33 6.24 28.75 -21.48
CA VAL A 33 5.16 29.65 -21.02
C VAL A 33 3.97 29.33 -21.90
N PHE A 34 2.92 28.71 -21.34
CA PHE A 34 1.67 28.51 -22.07
C PHE A 34 1.18 29.86 -22.58
N GLU A 35 0.85 29.97 -23.87
CA GLU A 35 0.16 31.15 -24.39
C GLU A 35 -1.25 31.17 -23.80
N ASN A 36 -1.61 32.27 -23.13
CA ASN A 36 -2.89 32.47 -22.43
C ASN A 36 -3.16 31.46 -21.29
N PRO A 37 -2.31 31.42 -20.23
CA PRO A 37 -2.61 30.58 -19.08
C PRO A 37 -3.89 31.08 -18.41
N LEU A 38 -4.70 30.16 -17.91
CA LEU A 38 -5.81 30.52 -17.03
C LEU A 38 -5.28 31.27 -15.81
N ALA A 39 -6.12 32.15 -15.25
CA ALA A 39 -5.76 32.86 -14.03
C ALA A 39 -5.43 31.84 -12.90
N PRO A 40 -4.40 32.10 -12.08
CA PRO A 40 -4.11 31.27 -10.91
C PRO A 40 -5.34 31.14 -10.01
N VAL A 41 -5.52 29.96 -9.44
CA VAL A 41 -6.59 29.67 -8.47
C VAL A 41 -5.95 29.50 -7.10
N ASP A 42 -6.61 30.02 -6.06
CA ASP A 42 -6.14 29.85 -4.69
C ASP A 42 -6.33 28.41 -4.21
N ARG A 43 -5.32 27.89 -3.50
CA ARG A 43 -5.42 26.61 -2.79
C ARG A 43 -6.51 26.70 -1.73
N THR A 44 -7.40 25.71 -1.68
CA THR A 44 -8.34 25.56 -0.56
C THR A 44 -7.85 24.45 0.37
N GLN A 45 -8.02 24.64 1.67
CA GLN A 45 -7.76 23.61 2.68
C GLN A 45 -9.01 23.39 3.50
N SER A 46 -9.30 22.12 3.79
CA SER A 46 -10.37 21.76 4.71
C SER A 46 -10.05 22.20 6.13
N ALA A 47 -11.08 22.62 6.88
CA ALA A 47 -10.99 22.83 8.32
C ALA A 47 -11.23 21.53 9.11
N GLU A 48 -11.96 20.58 8.52
CA GLU A 48 -12.20 19.24 9.07
C GLU A 48 -11.15 18.26 8.54
N LYS A 49 -10.63 17.40 9.42
CA LYS A 49 -9.59 16.44 9.08
C LYS A 49 -9.70 15.18 9.94
N PHE A 50 -9.23 14.07 9.39
CA PHE A 50 -8.85 12.88 10.13
C PHE A 50 -7.35 12.92 10.40
N THR A 51 -6.94 12.70 11.66
CA THR A 51 -5.53 12.72 12.06
C THR A 51 -5.08 11.30 12.40
N ALA A 52 -4.33 10.66 11.51
CA ALA A 52 -3.75 9.36 11.75
C ALA A 52 -2.64 9.43 12.82
N LYS A 53 -2.55 8.36 13.62
CA LYS A 53 -1.64 8.23 14.76
C LYS A 53 -0.65 7.07 14.58
N PRO A 54 0.31 7.19 13.65
CA PRO A 54 1.32 6.14 13.45
C PRO A 54 2.31 6.07 14.61
N LEU A 55 2.71 4.85 14.97
CA LEU A 55 3.83 4.60 15.88
C LEU A 55 5.07 4.24 15.05
N VAL A 56 6.07 5.11 15.07
CA VAL A 56 7.36 4.88 14.40
C VAL A 56 8.36 4.39 15.43
N ILE A 57 9.06 3.29 15.16
CA ILE A 57 10.05 2.69 16.05
C ILE A 57 11.39 2.56 15.35
N LEU A 58 12.43 3.19 15.90
CA LEU A 58 13.80 3.04 15.45
C LEU A 58 14.47 1.90 16.23
N ILE A 59 15.05 0.92 15.52
CA ILE A 59 15.71 -0.23 16.13
C ILE A 59 16.99 -0.61 15.39
N ASP A 60 18.11 -0.66 16.11
CA ASP A 60 19.42 -1.04 15.59
C ASP A 60 19.81 -2.47 15.95
N PHE A 61 20.93 -2.94 15.41
CA PHE A 61 21.45 -4.28 15.65
C PHE A 61 22.69 -4.24 16.55
N PRO A 62 22.97 -5.32 17.30
CA PRO A 62 24.19 -5.39 18.11
C PRO A 62 25.47 -5.30 17.27
N ASP A 63 25.41 -5.67 15.99
CA ASP A 63 26.51 -5.65 15.01
C ASP A 63 26.40 -4.53 13.95
N TYR A 64 25.37 -3.68 14.04
CA TYR A 64 25.24 -2.45 13.26
C TYR A 64 24.38 -1.43 14.01
N ARG A 65 25.05 -0.42 14.59
CA ARG A 65 24.44 0.73 15.25
C ARG A 65 24.10 1.82 14.25
N TYR A 66 23.00 2.52 14.46
CA TYR A 66 22.58 3.62 13.57
C TYR A 66 23.63 4.73 13.44
N THR A 67 24.42 4.96 14.49
CA THR A 67 25.52 5.94 14.49
C THR A 67 26.69 5.55 13.59
N GLU A 68 26.77 4.30 13.15
CA GLU A 68 27.84 3.78 12.28
C GLU A 68 27.53 3.98 10.78
N LEU A 69 26.38 4.59 10.43
CA LEU A 69 25.93 4.77 9.05
C LEU A 69 27.02 5.38 8.16
N ASP A 70 27.60 6.51 8.54
CA ASP A 70 28.63 7.22 7.76
C ASP A 70 29.92 6.40 7.59
N GLU A 71 30.28 5.60 8.61
CA GLU A 71 31.53 4.83 8.59
C GLU A 71 31.41 3.58 7.73
N ARG A 72 30.20 3.01 7.66
CA ARG A 72 29.91 1.78 6.92
C ARG A 72 29.46 2.04 5.49
N GLU A 73 28.70 3.11 5.25
CA GLU A 73 28.12 3.46 3.95
C GLU A 73 28.80 4.69 3.33
N LYS A 74 30.10 4.56 3.10
CA LYS A 74 30.96 5.67 2.61
C LYS A 74 30.73 6.01 1.14
N ASP A 75 30.38 5.00 0.34
CA ASP A 75 30.38 5.12 -1.12
C ASP A 75 29.05 5.64 -1.66
N PHE A 76 27.94 5.31 -1.00
CA PHE A 76 26.61 5.67 -1.45
C PHE A 76 25.63 5.74 -0.28
N ARG A 77 24.80 6.79 -0.31
CA ARG A 77 23.61 7.02 0.52
C ARG A 77 22.61 7.75 -0.37
N ILE A 78 21.34 7.36 -0.31
CA ILE A 78 20.25 7.85 -1.14
C ILE A 78 19.99 9.33 -0.85
N ASN A 79 19.67 9.67 0.39
CA ASN A 79 19.42 11.06 0.83
C ASN A 79 20.59 11.65 1.60
N SER A 80 21.69 10.90 1.73
CA SER A 80 22.89 11.33 2.44
C SER A 80 22.66 11.63 3.91
N PHE A 81 21.65 11.01 4.55
CA PHE A 81 21.45 11.16 5.98
C PHE A 81 22.67 10.67 6.75
N THR A 82 23.03 11.36 7.82
CA THR A 82 24.10 10.92 8.72
C THR A 82 23.55 10.11 9.90
N GLY A 83 24.38 9.20 10.41
CA GLY A 83 24.05 8.42 11.61
C GLY A 83 23.87 9.31 12.83
N LYS A 84 24.50 10.50 12.84
CA LYS A 84 24.38 11.47 13.93
C LYS A 84 23.06 12.24 13.86
N GLU A 85 22.57 12.58 12.67
CA GLU A 85 21.35 13.39 12.55
C GLU A 85 20.07 12.57 12.73
N THR A 86 20.08 11.28 12.39
CA THR A 86 18.94 10.33 12.38
C THR A 86 18.47 9.90 13.79
N THR A 87 18.21 10.89 14.62
CA THR A 87 17.61 10.80 15.95
C THR A 87 16.09 10.67 15.90
N ALA A 88 15.45 10.35 17.02
CA ALA A 88 13.98 10.36 17.11
C ALA A 88 13.39 11.74 16.72
N ASP A 89 14.01 12.83 17.18
CA ASP A 89 13.63 14.22 16.81
C ASP A 89 13.75 14.50 15.30
N PHE A 90 14.70 13.88 14.62
CA PHE A 90 14.84 14.02 13.17
C PHE A 90 13.68 13.33 12.45
N TYR A 91 13.39 12.08 12.80
CA TYR A 91 12.27 11.36 12.20
C TYR A 91 10.92 11.99 12.58
N GLU A 92 10.77 12.54 13.79
CA GLU A 92 9.59 13.35 14.17
C GLU A 92 9.36 14.50 13.18
N LYS A 93 10.43 15.23 12.82
CA LYS A 93 10.33 16.33 11.84
C LYS A 93 10.05 15.81 10.43
N LEU A 94 10.74 14.75 10.00
CA LEU A 94 10.55 14.14 8.68
C LEU A 94 9.11 13.66 8.49
N PHE A 95 8.58 12.91 9.46
CA PHE A 95 7.25 12.33 9.36
C PHE A 95 6.14 13.35 9.66
N PHE A 96 6.28 14.10 10.74
CA PHE A 96 5.16 14.83 11.34
C PHE A 96 5.30 16.35 11.26
N GLY A 97 6.40 16.90 10.75
CA GLY A 97 6.53 18.35 10.57
C GLY A 97 5.45 18.89 9.62
N ASP A 98 5.05 20.15 9.79
CA ASP A 98 3.93 20.73 9.02
C ASP A 98 4.27 21.06 7.57
N GLU A 99 5.55 21.38 7.31
CA GLU A 99 5.97 21.88 6.01
C GLU A 99 7.20 21.15 5.48
N THR A 100 8.37 21.47 6.01
CA THR A 100 9.64 20.90 5.57
C THR A 100 10.48 20.52 6.77
N TYR A 101 11.46 19.65 6.55
CA TYR A 101 12.54 19.39 7.49
C TYR A 101 13.88 19.66 6.80
N LYS A 102 14.90 19.96 7.61
CA LYS A 102 16.24 20.29 7.12
C LYS A 102 17.21 19.17 7.50
N THR A 103 17.99 18.72 6.53
CA THR A 103 19.09 17.75 6.67
C THR A 103 20.41 18.46 6.97
N GLU A 104 21.42 17.73 7.44
CA GLU A 104 22.76 18.28 7.75
C GLU A 104 23.46 18.93 6.54
N ASP A 105 23.09 18.54 5.31
CA ASP A 105 23.55 19.17 4.07
C ASP A 105 22.98 20.59 3.83
N GLY A 106 22.01 21.02 4.64
CA GLY A 106 21.36 22.33 4.60
C GLY A 106 20.13 22.43 3.72
N ASN A 107 19.77 21.38 2.99
CA ASN A 107 18.62 21.34 2.08
C ASN A 107 17.30 21.20 2.85
N ASP A 108 16.22 21.76 2.30
CA ASP A 108 14.86 21.61 2.82
C ASP A 108 14.12 20.54 2.01
N HIS A 109 13.53 19.58 2.72
CA HIS A 109 12.78 18.46 2.15
C HIS A 109 11.34 18.50 2.66
N ILE A 110 10.38 18.12 1.80
CA ILE A 110 8.98 17.99 2.18
C ILE A 110 8.82 16.97 3.32
N THR A 111 7.88 17.18 4.24
CA THR A 111 7.55 16.17 5.25
C THR A 111 6.48 15.20 4.74
N VAL A 112 6.41 14.00 5.32
CA VAL A 112 5.35 13.03 5.00
C VAL A 112 3.97 13.62 5.28
N ASN A 113 3.81 14.29 6.42
CA ASN A 113 2.57 14.98 6.76
C ASN A 113 2.20 16.06 5.73
N LYS A 114 3.17 16.84 5.23
CA LYS A 114 2.88 17.81 4.16
C LYS A 114 2.43 17.09 2.89
N PHE A 115 3.10 16.03 2.47
CA PHE A 115 2.71 15.26 1.29
C PHE A 115 1.24 14.83 1.38
N PHE A 116 0.83 14.20 2.48
CA PHE A 116 -0.57 13.77 2.65
C PHE A 116 -1.55 14.95 2.75
N LYS A 117 -1.16 16.06 3.38
CA LYS A 117 -1.97 17.27 3.44
C LYS A 117 -2.21 17.86 2.05
N GLU A 118 -1.20 17.83 1.17
CA GLU A 118 -1.33 18.26 -0.22
C GLU A 118 -2.21 17.32 -1.05
N GLU A 119 -2.04 16.01 -0.89
CA GLU A 119 -2.80 15.01 -1.64
C GLU A 119 -4.28 14.97 -1.25
N SER A 120 -4.59 15.18 0.03
CA SER A 120 -5.93 15.12 0.60
C SER A 120 -6.66 16.47 0.69
N GLY A 121 -6.05 17.57 0.22
CA GLY A 121 -6.61 18.91 0.39
C GLY A 121 -6.83 19.32 1.85
N GLY A 122 -5.97 18.82 2.75
CA GLY A 122 -6.01 19.05 4.18
C GLY A 122 -7.00 18.20 4.97
N THR A 123 -7.66 17.22 4.35
CA THR A 123 -8.61 16.32 5.04
C THR A 123 -7.94 15.15 5.75
N TYR A 124 -6.66 14.89 5.46
CA TYR A 124 -5.84 13.89 6.15
C TYR A 124 -4.59 14.53 6.74
N GLU A 125 -4.31 14.20 7.99
CA GLU A 125 -3.13 14.64 8.72
C GLU A 125 -2.39 13.42 9.30
N PHE A 126 -1.06 13.44 9.21
CA PHE A 126 -0.20 12.35 9.65
C PHE A 126 0.62 12.82 10.85
N LYS A 127 0.17 12.48 12.07
CA LYS A 127 0.76 12.98 13.33
C LYS A 127 0.82 11.91 14.39
N GLY A 128 1.94 11.22 14.43
CA GLY A 128 2.20 10.12 15.33
C GLY A 128 3.25 10.44 16.37
N LYS A 129 4.04 9.41 16.70
CA LYS A 129 5.18 9.51 17.60
C LYS A 129 6.32 8.62 17.15
N VAL A 130 7.54 9.10 17.30
CA VAL A 130 8.76 8.32 17.11
C VAL A 130 9.31 7.86 18.45
N MET A 131 9.60 6.57 18.53
CA MET A 131 10.29 5.90 19.62
C MET A 131 11.62 5.35 19.10
N GLY A 132 12.68 5.33 19.90
CA GLY A 132 13.96 4.74 19.48
C GLY A 132 15.16 5.50 20.03
N TRP A 133 16.40 5.09 19.76
CA TRP A 133 16.83 3.84 19.13
C TRP A 133 16.86 2.70 20.16
N TYR A 134 16.07 1.65 19.91
CA TYR A 134 16.21 0.37 20.61
C TYR A 134 17.26 -0.49 19.94
N THR A 135 17.65 -1.59 20.58
CA THR A 135 18.60 -2.55 20.01
C THR A 135 18.00 -3.93 19.99
N ALA A 136 18.04 -4.57 18.82
CA ALA A 136 17.63 -5.94 18.64
C ALA A 136 18.53 -6.92 19.42
N ASP A 137 17.99 -8.07 19.79
CA ASP A 137 18.69 -9.07 20.59
C ASP A 137 19.69 -9.88 19.75
N LYS A 138 19.55 -9.85 18.42
CA LYS A 138 20.36 -10.64 17.48
C LYS A 138 20.96 -9.78 16.36
N PRO A 139 22.02 -10.27 15.69
CA PRO A 139 22.63 -9.59 14.55
C PRO A 139 21.68 -9.36 13.36
N ALA A 140 21.98 -8.36 12.53
CA ALA A 140 21.18 -7.95 11.37
C ALA A 140 20.76 -9.14 10.47
N ALA A 141 21.72 -10.02 10.14
CA ALA A 141 21.50 -11.21 9.30
C ALA A 141 20.43 -12.18 9.85
N THR A 142 20.12 -12.15 11.14
CA THR A 142 19.03 -12.98 11.68
C THR A 142 17.67 -12.53 11.15
N TYR A 143 17.52 -11.24 10.91
CA TYR A 143 16.26 -10.61 10.52
C TYR A 143 16.19 -10.33 9.02
N GLY A 144 17.31 -9.99 8.38
CA GLY A 144 17.36 -9.61 6.96
C GLY A 144 17.86 -10.70 6.00
N ALA A 145 18.46 -11.79 6.47
CA ALA A 145 18.96 -12.81 5.53
C ALA A 145 17.82 -13.45 4.73
N ASN A 146 18.01 -13.51 3.42
CA ASN A 146 17.11 -14.18 2.49
C ASN A 146 17.02 -15.69 2.74
N VAL A 147 15.84 -16.18 3.12
CA VAL A 147 15.52 -17.61 3.25
C VAL A 147 14.44 -17.96 2.25
N ASP A 148 14.70 -18.96 1.39
CA ASP A 148 13.81 -19.31 0.26
C ASP A 148 13.49 -18.11 -0.65
N LYS A 149 14.48 -17.21 -0.84
CA LYS A 149 14.43 -16.01 -1.70
C LYS A 149 13.58 -14.85 -1.16
N SER A 150 13.35 -14.82 0.15
CA SER A 150 12.72 -13.69 0.83
C SER A 150 13.23 -13.55 2.26
N ASP A 151 13.46 -12.31 2.67
CA ASP A 151 13.81 -11.86 4.02
C ASP A 151 12.57 -11.59 4.89
N GLN A 152 11.42 -11.29 4.27
CA GLN A 152 10.21 -10.75 4.91
C GLN A 152 9.76 -11.53 6.14
N LYS A 153 9.86 -12.88 6.12
CA LYS A 153 9.45 -13.73 7.26
C LYS A 153 10.31 -13.48 8.50
N ASN A 154 11.60 -13.23 8.30
CA ASN A 154 12.53 -12.95 9.36
C ASN A 154 12.40 -11.49 9.83
N ALA A 155 12.17 -10.55 8.91
CA ALA A 155 11.94 -9.14 9.22
C ALA A 155 10.70 -8.92 10.10
N ARG A 156 9.64 -9.74 9.95
CA ARG A 156 8.49 -9.77 10.88
C ARG A 156 8.90 -9.95 12.34
N ASN A 157 9.95 -10.73 12.61
CA ASN A 157 10.43 -10.94 13.97
C ASN A 157 11.10 -9.67 14.53
N LEU A 158 11.80 -8.89 13.69
CA LEU A 158 12.38 -7.61 14.09
C LEU A 158 11.27 -6.62 14.46
N VAL A 159 10.20 -6.56 13.66
CA VAL A 159 9.05 -5.69 13.91
C VAL A 159 8.38 -6.02 15.24
N LEU A 160 8.10 -7.32 15.49
CA LEU A 160 7.53 -7.78 16.76
C LEU A 160 8.42 -7.42 17.94
N GLU A 161 9.74 -7.59 17.79
CA GLU A 161 10.69 -7.25 18.82
C GLU A 161 10.77 -5.74 19.08
N ALA A 162 10.72 -4.93 18.02
CA ALA A 162 10.72 -3.47 18.10
C ALA A 162 9.50 -2.97 18.89
N ILE A 163 8.29 -3.42 18.55
CA ILE A 163 7.09 -3.04 19.28
C ILE A 163 7.08 -3.56 20.72
N GLN A 164 7.59 -4.77 20.99
CA GLN A 164 7.72 -5.29 22.35
C GLN A 164 8.69 -4.48 23.23
N LYS A 165 9.71 -3.86 22.63
CA LYS A 165 10.63 -2.96 23.34
C LYS A 165 9.98 -1.59 23.55
N ALA A 166 9.41 -1.01 22.49
CA ALA A 166 8.79 0.32 22.55
C ALA A 166 7.54 0.38 23.43
N SER A 167 6.72 -0.68 23.45
CA SER A 167 5.48 -0.73 24.23
C SER A 167 5.70 -0.50 25.72
N LYS A 168 6.90 -0.81 26.23
CA LYS A 168 7.27 -0.61 27.64
C LYS A 168 7.46 0.86 28.01
N ASP A 169 7.62 1.75 27.02
CA ASP A 169 7.93 3.16 27.23
C ASP A 169 6.78 4.09 26.79
N VAL A 170 5.75 3.56 26.12
CA VAL A 170 4.65 4.34 25.56
C VAL A 170 3.28 3.80 25.98
N ASP A 171 2.28 4.68 26.02
CA ASP A 171 0.87 4.29 26.14
C ASP A 171 0.39 3.96 24.72
N LEU A 172 0.03 2.70 24.48
CA LEU A 172 -0.33 2.29 23.12
C LEU A 172 -1.75 2.73 22.71
N SER A 173 -2.58 3.19 23.65
CA SER A 173 -3.92 3.70 23.32
C SER A 173 -3.90 4.99 22.49
N GLU A 174 -2.76 5.69 22.45
CA GLU A 174 -2.59 6.87 21.58
C GLU A 174 -2.52 6.52 20.08
N PHE A 175 -2.33 5.25 19.73
CA PHE A 175 -2.15 4.73 18.36
C PHE A 175 -3.23 3.71 17.95
N ASP A 176 -4.33 3.69 18.69
CA ASP A 176 -5.53 2.87 18.46
C ASP A 176 -6.69 3.87 18.46
N ILE A 177 -6.97 4.45 17.29
CA ILE A 177 -8.01 5.47 17.10
C ILE A 177 -8.97 5.15 15.96
N GLU A 178 -8.73 4.07 15.21
CA GLU A 178 -9.60 3.63 14.14
C GLU A 178 -9.96 2.15 14.17
N ASP A 179 -11.25 1.86 14.12
CA ASP A 179 -11.76 0.54 13.76
C ASP A 179 -11.74 0.44 12.23
N LYS A 180 -10.56 0.11 11.70
CA LYS A 180 -10.34 0.01 10.25
C LYS A 180 -11.31 -0.97 9.60
N TRP A 181 -11.76 -1.98 10.35
CA TRP A 181 -12.50 -3.11 9.84
C TRP A 181 -13.97 -3.10 10.24
N ASP A 182 -14.46 -2.14 11.05
CA ASP A 182 -15.81 -2.15 11.63
C ASP A 182 -16.07 -3.52 12.27
N LEU A 183 -15.22 -3.85 13.25
CA LEU A 183 -15.13 -5.15 13.92
C LEU A 183 -16.39 -5.46 14.71
N ASP A 184 -17.06 -4.46 15.28
CA ASP A 184 -18.31 -4.62 16.01
C ASP A 184 -19.57 -4.45 15.13
N GLY A 185 -19.42 -3.85 13.94
CA GLY A 185 -20.46 -3.74 12.92
C GLY A 185 -21.43 -2.58 13.14
N ASP A 186 -21.07 -1.57 13.91
CA ASP A 186 -21.89 -0.39 14.17
C ASP A 186 -21.76 0.71 13.09
N GLY A 187 -20.74 0.59 12.23
CA GLY A 187 -20.44 1.49 11.13
C GLY A 187 -19.74 2.80 11.53
N ASP A 188 -19.14 2.88 12.72
CA ASP A 188 -18.20 3.92 13.13
C ASP A 188 -16.75 3.41 12.99
N TYR A 189 -16.02 4.03 12.06
CA TYR A 189 -14.62 3.68 11.77
C TYR A 189 -13.63 4.60 12.50
N ASN A 190 -14.13 5.45 13.41
CA ASN A 190 -13.35 6.50 14.07
C ASN A 190 -13.36 6.31 15.59
N GLU A 191 -13.30 5.06 16.02
CA GLU A 191 -13.19 4.63 17.40
C GLU A 191 -12.12 3.55 17.55
N PRO A 192 -11.57 3.31 18.76
CA PRO A 192 -10.56 2.28 18.98
C PRO A 192 -11.14 0.86 18.88
N ASP A 193 -10.37 -0.06 18.30
CA ASP A 193 -10.70 -1.49 18.17
C ASP A 193 -9.72 -2.41 18.92
N GLY A 194 -8.71 -1.85 19.57
CA GLY A 194 -7.66 -2.58 20.30
C GLY A 194 -6.51 -3.05 19.42
N ILE A 195 -6.43 -2.59 18.17
CA ILE A 195 -5.34 -2.83 17.23
C ILE A 195 -4.52 -1.53 17.09
N ILE A 196 -3.20 -1.65 16.96
CA ILE A 196 -2.37 -0.48 16.62
C ILE A 196 -2.61 -0.12 15.14
N ASP A 197 -3.09 1.10 14.87
CA ASP A 197 -3.56 1.54 13.55
C ASP A 197 -2.47 1.51 12.47
N SER A 198 -1.25 1.92 12.82
CA SER A 198 -0.13 2.05 11.88
C SER A 198 1.21 1.91 12.59
N LEU A 199 1.94 0.85 12.29
CA LEU A 199 3.28 0.58 12.82
C LEU A 199 4.34 0.77 11.73
N VAL A 200 5.32 1.64 11.99
CA VAL A 200 6.46 1.88 11.10
C VAL A 200 7.74 1.51 11.83
N VAL A 201 8.61 0.71 11.23
CA VAL A 201 9.91 0.35 11.81
C VAL A 201 11.03 0.86 10.93
N ILE A 202 12.03 1.51 11.53
CA ILE A 202 13.24 1.97 10.85
C ILE A 202 14.45 1.20 11.38
N HIS A 203 15.19 0.55 10.48
CA HIS A 203 16.42 -0.18 10.78
C HIS A 203 17.67 0.56 10.25
N PRO A 204 18.88 0.33 10.80
CA PRO A 204 20.09 1.02 10.36
C PRO A 204 20.55 0.57 8.97
N GLY A 205 21.32 1.41 8.31
CA GLY A 205 21.93 1.12 7.00
C GLY A 205 21.03 1.42 5.81
N LEU A 206 21.32 0.74 4.70
CA LEU A 206 20.58 0.84 3.43
C LEU A 206 19.70 -0.40 3.23
N GLY A 207 18.61 -0.24 2.51
CA GLY A 207 17.74 -1.35 2.14
C GLY A 207 18.34 -2.26 1.05
N GLU A 208 17.89 -3.51 0.99
CA GLU A 208 18.40 -4.50 0.03
C GLU A 208 18.15 -4.11 -1.44
N GLU A 209 17.09 -3.36 -1.73
CA GLU A 209 16.73 -2.85 -3.06
C GLU A 209 17.79 -1.90 -3.65
N TRP A 210 18.63 -1.31 -2.80
CA TRP A 210 19.81 -0.51 -3.19
C TRP A 210 21.12 -1.31 -3.15
N GLY A 211 21.03 -2.63 -3.01
CA GLY A 211 22.17 -3.54 -2.85
C GLY A 211 22.61 -3.74 -1.40
N GLY A 212 21.85 -3.22 -0.42
CA GLY A 212 22.03 -3.49 1.01
C GLY A 212 23.31 -2.91 1.65
N GLY A 213 24.06 -2.08 0.93
CA GLY A 213 25.28 -1.44 1.44
C GLY A 213 26.28 -2.43 2.04
N SER A 214 26.75 -2.14 3.25
CA SER A 214 27.68 -3.01 3.98
C SER A 214 27.05 -4.33 4.45
N LEU A 215 25.72 -4.42 4.55
CA LEU A 215 24.99 -5.64 4.91
C LEU A 215 24.69 -6.54 3.70
N LYS A 216 24.66 -6.01 2.47
CA LYS A 216 24.37 -6.77 1.25
C LYS A 216 23.03 -7.50 1.36
N GLU A 217 23.00 -8.81 1.04
CA GLU A 217 21.82 -9.69 1.10
C GLU A 217 21.29 -9.95 2.52
N ASP A 218 21.99 -9.45 3.56
CA ASP A 218 21.52 -9.46 4.95
C ASP A 218 20.80 -8.15 5.34
N ALA A 219 20.74 -7.17 4.45
CA ALA A 219 19.90 -5.99 4.61
C ALA A 219 18.43 -6.38 4.42
N ILE A 220 17.52 -5.64 5.06
CA ILE A 220 16.09 -5.84 4.87
C ILE A 220 15.66 -5.04 3.64
N TRP A 221 14.87 -5.66 2.75
CA TRP A 221 14.16 -4.93 1.70
C TRP A 221 12.97 -4.19 2.34
N PRO A 222 12.70 -2.91 2.04
CA PRO A 222 11.53 -2.21 2.56
C PRO A 222 10.21 -2.76 2.01
N PHE A 223 9.23 -3.01 2.87
CA PHE A 223 7.91 -3.50 2.45
C PHE A 223 6.84 -3.22 3.49
N ARG A 224 5.58 -3.23 3.05
CA ARG A 224 4.41 -3.45 3.89
C ARG A 224 4.07 -4.94 4.00
N TRP A 225 3.78 -5.41 5.21
CA TRP A 225 3.15 -6.71 5.40
C TRP A 225 2.31 -6.74 6.68
N GLY A 226 1.59 -7.84 6.89
CA GLY A 226 0.84 -8.05 8.12
C GLY A 226 0.97 -9.47 8.67
N PHE A 227 0.34 -9.71 9.81
CA PHE A 227 0.46 -10.96 10.54
C PHE A 227 -0.59 -12.00 10.11
N ASN A 228 -1.89 -11.70 10.29
CA ASN A 228 -2.98 -12.61 9.92
C ASN A 228 -4.06 -12.00 9.04
N VAL A 229 -4.20 -10.67 9.01
CA VAL A 229 -5.22 -10.00 8.18
C VAL A 229 -4.71 -9.69 6.77
N PHE A 230 -3.40 -9.70 6.55
CA PHE A 230 -2.83 -9.40 5.23
C PHE A 230 -3.33 -10.38 4.16
N GLY A 231 -3.92 -9.83 3.08
CA GLY A 231 -4.54 -10.61 2.00
C GLY A 231 -5.97 -11.08 2.29
N GLU A 232 -6.52 -10.80 3.46
CA GLU A 232 -7.93 -11.02 3.78
C GLU A 232 -8.82 -9.93 3.19
N ASN A 233 -10.04 -10.31 2.81
CA ASN A 233 -11.04 -9.35 2.34
C ASN A 233 -12.05 -9.14 3.47
N MET A 234 -11.63 -8.36 4.47
CA MET A 234 -12.35 -8.18 5.73
C MET A 234 -13.77 -7.63 5.54
N ASP A 235 -14.00 -6.84 4.49
CA ASP A 235 -15.33 -6.31 4.12
C ASP A 235 -16.36 -7.41 3.75
N LEU A 236 -15.91 -8.63 3.43
CA LEU A 236 -16.79 -9.76 3.11
C LEU A 236 -17.16 -10.62 4.33
N TYR A 237 -16.53 -10.39 5.48
CA TYR A 237 -16.71 -11.19 6.69
C TYR A 237 -17.75 -10.58 7.64
N THR A 238 -18.45 -11.45 8.36
CA THR A 238 -19.27 -11.03 9.50
C THR A 238 -18.41 -10.50 10.65
N PRO A 239 -18.93 -9.66 11.56
CA PRO A 239 -18.20 -9.20 12.75
C PRO A 239 -17.49 -10.32 13.52
N ALA A 240 -18.16 -11.46 13.73
CA ALA A 240 -17.59 -12.61 14.42
C ALA A 240 -16.42 -13.26 13.65
N GLU A 241 -16.50 -13.32 12.32
CA GLU A 241 -15.42 -13.83 11.47
C GLU A 241 -14.22 -12.88 11.46
N LYS A 242 -14.46 -11.57 11.34
CA LYS A 242 -13.41 -10.54 11.45
C LYS A 242 -12.65 -10.68 12.78
N GLN A 243 -13.38 -10.73 13.90
CA GLN A 243 -12.79 -10.90 15.23
C GLN A 243 -11.98 -12.20 15.34
N ALA A 244 -12.46 -13.30 14.76
CA ALA A 244 -11.74 -14.57 14.77
C ALA A 244 -10.42 -14.54 13.99
N ILE A 245 -10.31 -13.71 12.96
CA ILE A 245 -9.07 -13.47 12.22
C ILE A 245 -8.13 -12.57 13.04
N VAL A 246 -8.62 -11.43 13.52
CA VAL A 246 -7.86 -10.48 14.35
C VAL A 246 -7.29 -11.15 15.60
N ASN A 247 -8.06 -12.01 16.27
CA ASN A 247 -7.62 -12.71 17.48
C ASN A 247 -6.40 -13.63 17.28
N LYS A 248 -6.00 -13.91 16.02
CA LYS A 248 -4.78 -14.66 15.71
C LYS A 248 -3.54 -13.76 15.65
N ASN A 249 -3.71 -12.42 15.59
CA ASN A 249 -2.63 -11.46 15.60
C ASN A 249 -1.82 -11.54 16.89
N HIS A 250 -0.56 -11.10 16.80
CA HIS A 250 0.29 -10.99 17.97
C HIS A 250 -0.24 -9.90 18.90
N LYS A 251 -0.05 -10.09 20.20
CA LYS A 251 -0.34 -9.08 21.20
C LYS A 251 0.93 -8.54 21.82
N VAL A 252 0.88 -7.27 22.21
CA VAL A 252 1.87 -6.63 23.07
C VAL A 252 1.18 -6.00 24.26
N THR A 253 1.87 -5.98 25.40
CA THR A 253 1.43 -5.26 26.59
C THR A 253 2.20 -3.96 26.67
N ASP A 254 1.48 -2.86 26.86
CA ASP A 254 2.08 -1.52 26.99
C ASP A 254 2.58 -1.24 28.41
N LYS A 255 3.10 -0.02 28.64
CA LYS A 255 3.60 0.42 29.95
C LYS A 255 2.51 0.48 31.04
N SER A 256 1.24 0.57 30.64
CA SER A 256 0.08 0.64 31.55
C SER A 256 -0.47 -0.74 31.91
N GLY A 257 0.01 -1.79 31.23
CA GLY A 257 -0.48 -3.16 31.40
C GLY A 257 -1.65 -3.51 30.48
N LYS A 258 -2.02 -2.64 29.52
CA LYS A 258 -3.07 -2.90 28.53
C LYS A 258 -2.50 -3.69 27.35
N GLU A 259 -3.27 -4.65 26.84
CA GLU A 259 -2.90 -5.43 25.65
C GLU A 259 -3.46 -4.79 24.39
N PHE A 260 -2.67 -4.82 23.31
CA PHE A 260 -3.06 -4.40 21.97
C PHE A 260 -2.62 -5.44 20.94
N PHE A 261 -3.40 -5.59 19.88
CA PHE A 261 -3.03 -6.40 18.72
C PHE A 261 -2.10 -5.65 17.77
N VAL A 262 -1.22 -6.39 17.13
CA VAL A 262 -0.33 -5.90 16.07
C VAL A 262 -0.73 -6.59 14.76
N GLU A 263 -1.19 -5.82 13.78
CA GLU A 263 -1.79 -6.36 12.56
C GLU A 263 -0.94 -6.14 11.31
N ASP A 264 -0.70 -4.87 10.96
CA ASP A 264 -0.09 -4.42 9.71
C ASP A 264 1.10 -3.51 10.06
N PHE A 265 2.14 -3.55 9.26
CA PHE A 265 3.34 -2.75 9.50
C PHE A 265 4.05 -2.43 8.19
N THR A 266 4.87 -1.39 8.26
CA THR A 266 5.87 -1.09 7.25
C THR A 266 7.26 -1.06 7.90
N ILE A 267 8.27 -1.47 7.15
CA ILE A 267 9.66 -1.46 7.60
C ILE A 267 10.53 -0.81 6.53
N PHE A 268 11.45 0.04 6.97
CA PHE A 268 12.34 0.80 6.09
C PHE A 268 13.75 0.95 6.66
N GLU A 269 14.65 1.30 5.77
CA GLU A 269 16.04 1.66 6.03
C GLU A 269 16.19 3.07 6.65
N GLN A 270 17.36 3.32 7.23
CA GLN A 270 17.67 4.55 7.95
C GLN A 270 17.71 5.76 7.01
N ASP A 271 18.25 5.59 5.80
CA ASP A 271 18.39 6.62 4.78
C ASP A 271 17.15 6.72 3.85
N LEU A 272 15.98 6.63 4.47
CA LEU A 272 14.65 6.48 3.86
C LEU A 272 14.32 7.55 2.79
N PRO A 273 14.06 7.13 1.54
CA PRO A 273 13.37 7.95 0.53
C PRO A 273 11.92 8.21 0.92
N LEU A 274 11.52 9.48 0.90
CA LEU A 274 10.15 9.86 1.24
C LEU A 274 9.12 9.28 0.26
N ASP A 275 9.47 9.20 -1.02
CA ASP A 275 8.66 8.56 -2.07
C ASP A 275 8.37 7.09 -1.74
N LEU A 276 9.39 6.32 -1.35
CA LEU A 276 9.25 4.93 -0.91
C LEU A 276 8.32 4.82 0.32
N PHE A 277 8.49 5.69 1.32
CA PHE A 277 7.58 5.69 2.47
C PHE A 277 6.13 5.93 2.05
N CYS A 278 5.91 6.97 1.24
CA CYS A 278 4.57 7.34 0.80
C CYS A 278 3.95 6.26 -0.10
N HIS A 279 4.75 5.56 -0.90
CA HIS A 279 4.33 4.40 -1.67
C HIS A 279 3.77 3.27 -0.77
N GLU A 280 4.59 2.78 0.17
CA GLU A 280 4.20 1.70 1.06
C GLU A 280 3.05 2.10 2.01
N PHE A 281 3.03 3.35 2.46
CA PHE A 281 1.91 3.86 3.24
C PHE A 281 0.63 3.99 2.39
N GLY A 282 0.74 4.20 1.07
CA GLY A 282 -0.37 4.07 0.14
C GLY A 282 -1.05 2.70 0.24
N HIS A 283 -0.28 1.62 0.40
CA HIS A 283 -0.84 0.28 0.63
C HIS A 283 -1.55 0.17 1.99
N VAL A 284 -1.04 0.83 3.03
CA VAL A 284 -1.71 0.89 4.35
C VAL A 284 -3.10 1.52 4.20
N LEU A 285 -3.23 2.53 3.35
CA LEU A 285 -4.48 3.18 2.95
C LEU A 285 -5.33 2.37 1.95
N GLY A 286 -4.87 1.20 1.52
CA GLY A 286 -5.60 0.28 0.63
C GLY A 286 -5.33 0.44 -0.87
N LEU A 287 -4.35 1.25 -1.27
CA LEU A 287 -4.00 1.41 -2.68
C LEU A 287 -3.23 0.18 -3.22
N PRO A 288 -3.47 -0.24 -4.47
CA PRO A 288 -2.69 -1.29 -5.11
C PRO A 288 -1.43 -0.73 -5.77
N ASP A 289 -0.47 -1.62 -6.05
CA ASP A 289 0.59 -1.35 -7.03
C ASP A 289 -0.02 -1.15 -8.42
N LEU A 290 0.52 -0.17 -9.14
CA LEU A 290 0.19 0.14 -10.54
C LEU A 290 1.34 -0.16 -11.50
N TYR A 291 2.47 -0.66 -10.99
CA TYR A 291 3.51 -1.30 -11.79
C TYR A 291 3.33 -2.82 -11.79
N ASP A 292 3.91 -3.50 -12.78
CA ASP A 292 3.84 -4.96 -12.84
C ASP A 292 5.06 -5.60 -12.19
N THR A 293 4.81 -6.65 -11.42
CA THR A 293 5.81 -7.51 -10.79
C THR A 293 6.24 -8.67 -11.71
N ASN A 294 5.56 -8.91 -12.83
CA ASN A 294 5.73 -10.04 -13.75
C ASN A 294 6.31 -9.71 -15.14
N LYS A 295 7.09 -8.62 -15.25
CA LYS A 295 7.83 -8.19 -16.46
C LYS A 295 6.99 -7.56 -17.58
N SER A 296 5.80 -7.07 -17.31
CA SER A 296 5.18 -6.04 -18.15
C SER A 296 5.61 -4.65 -17.69
N GLU A 297 5.51 -3.68 -18.60
CA GLU A 297 5.81 -2.27 -18.35
C GLU A 297 4.49 -1.49 -18.49
N PRO A 298 3.60 -1.54 -17.48
CA PRO A 298 2.37 -0.78 -17.54
C PRO A 298 2.71 0.71 -17.64
N PRO A 299 2.05 1.48 -18.51
CA PRO A 299 2.44 2.85 -18.81
C PRO A 299 1.97 3.84 -17.71
N VAL A 300 2.34 3.57 -16.46
CA VAL A 300 2.04 4.40 -15.28
C VAL A 300 3.30 5.11 -14.82
N GLU A 301 4.35 4.38 -14.43
CA GLU A 301 5.67 4.94 -14.10
C GLU A 301 5.56 6.15 -13.15
N ASN A 302 6.31 7.23 -13.41
CA ASN A 302 6.31 8.47 -12.63
C ASN A 302 5.01 9.30 -12.71
N TRP A 303 3.92 8.81 -13.29
CA TRP A 303 2.61 9.50 -13.26
C TRP A 303 1.82 9.25 -11.99
N SER A 304 2.19 8.22 -11.22
CA SER A 304 1.61 7.90 -9.91
C SER A 304 2.70 7.39 -9.00
N ILE A 305 2.64 7.74 -7.72
CA ILE A 305 3.53 7.16 -6.73
C ILE A 305 3.37 5.63 -6.64
N MET A 306 2.17 5.13 -6.90
CA MET A 306 1.88 3.69 -6.95
C MET A 306 2.44 3.01 -8.22
N GLY A 307 3.01 3.78 -9.15
CA GLY A 307 3.70 3.28 -10.33
C GLY A 307 5.18 2.94 -10.11
N GLY A 308 5.66 2.96 -8.86
CA GLY A 308 7.07 2.69 -8.53
C GLY A 308 7.97 3.90 -8.79
N SER A 309 7.46 5.12 -8.58
CA SER A 309 8.25 6.35 -8.77
C SER A 309 9.36 6.47 -7.73
N TYR A 310 10.40 7.21 -8.09
CA TYR A 310 11.43 7.66 -7.15
C TYR A 310 11.90 9.05 -7.57
N THR A 311 10.97 9.98 -7.75
CA THR A 311 11.28 11.29 -8.34
C THR A 311 12.01 12.20 -7.37
N GLY A 312 12.84 13.09 -7.93
CA GLY A 312 13.65 14.06 -7.17
C GLY A 312 15.15 13.80 -7.20
N ASN A 313 15.89 14.76 -6.66
CA ASN A 313 17.32 14.67 -6.42
C ASN A 313 17.63 15.27 -5.03
N PRO A 314 17.99 14.46 -4.03
CA PRO A 314 18.25 13.02 -4.07
C PRO A 314 17.05 12.14 -4.47
N ARG A 315 17.30 10.91 -4.90
CA ARG A 315 16.28 10.03 -5.49
C ARG A 315 15.16 9.74 -4.47
N GLY A 316 13.91 9.95 -4.87
CA GLY A 316 12.73 9.78 -4.00
C GLY A 316 12.49 10.92 -2.99
N SER A 317 13.19 12.06 -3.11
CA SER A 317 12.97 13.25 -2.27
C SER A 317 11.76 14.11 -2.68
N GLN A 318 11.26 13.94 -3.90
CA GLN A 318 10.20 14.76 -4.48
C GLN A 318 9.12 13.84 -5.06
N PRO A 319 8.32 13.16 -4.21
CA PRO A 319 7.32 12.22 -4.68
C PRO A 319 6.30 12.89 -5.59
N VAL A 320 5.85 12.16 -6.61
CA VAL A 320 4.68 12.54 -7.41
C VAL A 320 3.38 12.21 -6.66
N SER A 321 2.26 12.73 -7.17
CA SER A 321 0.93 12.45 -6.63
C SER A 321 0.53 10.97 -6.78
N TYR A 322 -0.43 10.50 -5.98
CA TYR A 322 -1.09 9.20 -6.15
C TYR A 322 -1.81 9.03 -7.50
N GLY A 323 -2.09 10.13 -8.22
CA GLY A 323 -2.80 10.08 -9.50
C GLY A 323 -4.32 9.86 -9.35
N ALA A 324 -5.05 10.01 -10.46
CA ALA A 324 -6.52 10.11 -10.44
C ALA A 324 -7.20 8.82 -9.95
N TYR A 325 -6.71 7.64 -10.37
CA TYR A 325 -7.30 6.35 -9.97
C TYR A 325 -7.21 6.12 -8.45
N CYS A 326 -6.01 6.26 -7.89
CA CYS A 326 -5.78 6.09 -6.46
C CYS A 326 -6.51 7.15 -5.63
N LYS A 327 -6.52 8.43 -6.07
CA LYS A 327 -7.30 9.48 -5.40
C LYS A 327 -8.80 9.21 -5.43
N GLU A 328 -9.33 8.60 -6.49
CA GLU A 328 -10.74 8.15 -6.52
C GLU A 328 -11.03 7.05 -5.50
N PHE A 329 -10.12 6.09 -5.33
CA PHE A 329 -10.23 5.07 -4.30
C PHE A 329 -10.24 5.71 -2.90
N LEU A 330 -9.25 6.55 -2.58
CA LEU A 330 -9.15 7.21 -1.27
C LEU A 330 -10.35 8.11 -0.97
N GLN A 331 -10.83 8.86 -1.97
CA GLN A 331 -12.04 9.68 -1.82
C GLN A 331 -13.23 8.82 -1.36
N LYS A 332 -13.47 7.69 -2.03
CA LYS A 332 -14.59 6.79 -1.72
C LYS A 332 -14.41 6.08 -0.38
N ASP A 333 -13.21 5.62 -0.06
CA ASP A 333 -12.95 4.92 1.20
C ASP A 333 -13.15 5.86 2.41
N PHE A 334 -12.64 7.09 2.33
CA PHE A 334 -12.83 8.08 3.40
C PHE A 334 -14.30 8.49 3.55
N GLU A 335 -15.02 8.68 2.45
CA GLU A 335 -16.47 8.92 2.48
C GLU A 335 -17.25 7.73 3.08
N LYS A 336 -16.89 6.49 2.73
CA LYS A 336 -17.46 5.26 3.33
C LYS A 336 -17.30 5.26 4.85
N ARG A 337 -16.12 5.66 5.34
CA ARG A 337 -15.77 5.76 6.76
C ARG A 337 -16.32 7.00 7.47
N LYS A 338 -17.17 7.79 6.79
CA LYS A 338 -17.74 9.06 7.29
C LYS A 338 -16.68 10.10 7.69
N ARG A 339 -15.49 10.04 7.07
CA ARG A 339 -14.40 11.01 7.27
C ARG A 339 -14.54 12.16 6.26
N ALA A 340 -14.08 13.35 6.63
CA ALA A 340 -13.90 14.42 5.66
C ALA A 340 -12.93 13.94 4.56
N ALA A 341 -13.26 14.23 3.29
CA ALA A 341 -12.51 13.72 2.15
C ALA A 341 -12.39 14.78 1.04
N ASN A 342 -11.17 15.09 0.63
CA ASN A 342 -10.87 16.00 -0.48
C ASN A 342 -9.63 15.53 -1.27
N TRP A 343 -9.53 14.22 -1.46
CA TRP A 343 -8.48 13.57 -2.24
C TRP A 343 -8.60 13.89 -3.73
N GLN A 344 -9.83 14.09 -4.22
CA GLN A 344 -10.11 14.65 -5.55
C GLN A 344 -11.50 15.32 -5.63
N ASN A 345 -11.62 16.27 -6.54
CA ASN A 345 -12.86 16.92 -6.94
C ASN A 345 -13.20 16.57 -8.40
N MET A 346 -13.84 15.41 -8.56
CA MET A 346 -14.11 14.81 -9.87
C MET A 346 -15.32 15.42 -10.59
N LYS A 347 -15.22 15.53 -11.92
CA LYS A 347 -16.35 15.66 -12.86
C LYS A 347 -16.58 14.33 -13.55
N LYS A 348 -17.76 13.76 -13.38
CA LYS A 348 -18.19 12.55 -14.07
C LYS A 348 -18.99 12.90 -15.33
N ILE A 349 -18.69 12.22 -16.44
CA ILE A 349 -19.33 12.38 -17.75
C ILE A 349 -19.61 10.99 -18.32
N SER A 350 -20.80 10.75 -18.88
CA SER A 350 -21.03 9.56 -19.72
C SER A 350 -20.57 9.84 -21.14
N LEU A 351 -19.93 8.88 -21.82
CA LEU A 351 -19.58 9.05 -23.22
C LEU A 351 -20.83 9.33 -24.09
N ASP A 352 -21.98 8.77 -23.74
CA ASP A 352 -23.25 8.97 -24.45
C ASP A 352 -23.74 10.43 -24.39
N ASP A 353 -23.25 11.22 -23.42
CA ASP A 353 -23.59 12.64 -23.26
C ASP A 353 -22.65 13.56 -24.04
N VAL A 354 -21.58 13.01 -24.66
CA VAL A 354 -20.61 13.79 -25.44
C VAL A 354 -21.11 13.92 -26.88
N THR A 355 -21.54 15.13 -27.26
CA THR A 355 -22.03 15.42 -28.60
C THR A 355 -20.90 15.85 -29.55
N ALA A 356 -21.22 16.06 -30.83
CA ALA A 356 -20.25 16.51 -31.84
C ALA A 356 -19.67 17.91 -31.53
N GLU A 357 -20.37 18.71 -30.74
CA GLU A 357 -19.91 20.01 -30.25
C GLU A 357 -18.80 19.89 -29.18
N GLY A 358 -18.64 18.72 -28.55
CA GLY A 358 -17.66 18.48 -27.50
C GLY A 358 -18.05 19.04 -26.12
N ILE A 359 -17.14 18.88 -25.15
CA ILE A 359 -17.30 19.39 -23.78
C ILE A 359 -16.01 20.08 -23.35
N ASP A 360 -16.12 21.34 -22.97
CA ASP A 360 -15.01 22.08 -22.35
C ASP A 360 -15.03 21.89 -20.83
N VAL A 361 -13.88 21.51 -20.25
CA VAL A 361 -13.69 21.39 -18.81
C VAL A 361 -12.42 22.09 -18.40
N VAL A 362 -12.51 22.94 -17.38
CA VAL A 362 -11.35 23.54 -16.73
C VAL A 362 -10.89 22.63 -15.60
N LEU A 363 -9.60 22.30 -15.59
CA LEU A 363 -8.96 21.50 -14.56
C LEU A 363 -7.93 22.30 -13.77
N ASP A 364 -7.99 22.21 -12.45
CA ASP A 364 -6.90 22.60 -11.57
C ASP A 364 -5.82 21.50 -11.55
N GLN A 365 -4.56 21.88 -11.33
CA GLN A 365 -3.48 20.90 -11.13
C GLN A 365 -3.78 20.01 -9.90
N ALA A 366 -3.37 18.75 -9.96
CA ALA A 366 -3.78 17.69 -9.03
C ALA A 366 -3.51 17.96 -7.52
N THR A 367 -2.54 18.82 -7.20
CA THR A 367 -2.10 19.16 -5.83
C THR A 367 -2.67 20.48 -5.30
N LEU A 368 -3.26 21.32 -6.15
CA LEU A 368 -3.69 22.68 -5.76
C LEU A 368 -5.02 22.68 -4.98
N LYS A 369 -5.89 21.68 -5.17
CA LYS A 369 -7.22 21.57 -4.53
C LYS A 369 -7.95 22.93 -4.51
N GLY A 370 -8.13 23.50 -5.69
CA GLY A 370 -8.80 24.79 -5.90
C GLY A 370 -10.32 24.66 -6.03
N LYS A 371 -10.94 25.65 -6.67
CA LYS A 371 -12.40 25.70 -6.88
C LYS A 371 -12.86 24.89 -8.10
N ASN A 372 -11.98 24.65 -9.07
CA ASN A 372 -12.34 23.88 -10.25
C ASN A 372 -12.25 22.38 -9.95
N LYS A 373 -12.59 21.59 -10.96
CA LYS A 373 -12.41 20.14 -10.92
C LYS A 373 -10.94 19.84 -11.10
N ASP A 374 -10.44 18.76 -10.52
CA ASP A 374 -9.05 18.32 -10.68
C ASP A 374 -8.95 16.98 -11.42
N VAL A 375 -10.10 16.32 -11.65
CA VAL A 375 -10.23 15.06 -12.39
C VAL A 375 -11.48 15.07 -13.26
N VAL A 376 -11.37 14.56 -14.48
CA VAL A 376 -12.52 14.16 -15.31
C VAL A 376 -12.54 12.65 -15.46
N ARG A 377 -13.66 12.02 -15.12
CA ARG A 377 -13.91 10.61 -15.39
C ARG A 377 -14.98 10.49 -16.47
N ILE A 378 -14.60 9.92 -17.61
CA ILE A 378 -15.51 9.61 -18.71
C ILE A 378 -15.88 8.13 -18.61
N ASP A 379 -17.11 7.84 -18.23
CA ASP A 379 -17.65 6.49 -18.22
C ASP A 379 -17.93 6.05 -19.66
N LEU A 380 -17.25 4.98 -20.08
CA LEU A 380 -17.47 4.35 -21.36
C LEU A 380 -18.69 3.39 -21.28
N PRO A 381 -19.36 3.11 -22.41
CA PRO A 381 -20.39 2.08 -22.46
C PRO A 381 -19.83 0.76 -21.91
N LYS A 382 -20.68 0.00 -21.20
CA LYS A 382 -20.27 -1.28 -20.62
C LYS A 382 -19.71 -2.19 -21.71
N TYR A 383 -18.42 -2.47 -21.63
CA TYR A 383 -17.79 -3.50 -22.43
C TYR A 383 -18.20 -4.86 -21.89
N ALA A 384 -18.81 -5.69 -22.73
CA ALA A 384 -19.11 -7.08 -22.40
C ALA A 384 -18.21 -7.97 -23.24
N GLU A 385 -17.32 -8.69 -22.58
CA GLU A 385 -16.57 -9.77 -23.22
C GLU A 385 -17.45 -11.02 -23.29
N ARG A 386 -17.48 -11.65 -24.46
CA ARG A 386 -18.16 -12.93 -24.59
C ARG A 386 -17.28 -14.03 -23.99
N VAL A 387 -17.71 -14.57 -22.84
CA VAL A 387 -17.02 -15.65 -22.13
C VAL A 387 -17.08 -16.98 -22.90
N VAL A 388 -18.26 -17.36 -23.39
CA VAL A 388 -18.46 -18.62 -24.14
C VAL A 388 -19.60 -18.48 -25.15
N MET A 389 -19.54 -19.24 -26.24
CA MET A 389 -20.68 -19.45 -27.15
C MET A 389 -21.55 -20.60 -26.64
N PRO A 390 -22.84 -20.38 -26.30
CA PRO A 390 -23.74 -21.47 -25.92
C PRO A 390 -23.81 -22.51 -27.04
N THR A 391 -23.76 -23.80 -26.69
CA THR A 391 -23.84 -24.85 -27.71
C THR A 391 -25.22 -24.92 -28.37
N GLU A 392 -26.25 -24.46 -27.66
CA GLU A 392 -27.65 -24.37 -28.10
C GLU A 392 -28.28 -23.12 -27.45
N GLY A 393 -29.22 -22.46 -28.14
CA GLY A 393 -29.88 -21.25 -27.63
C GLY A 393 -28.99 -19.99 -27.67
N SER A 394 -29.44 -18.93 -26.98
CA SER A 394 -28.77 -17.62 -26.93
C SER A 394 -28.17 -17.28 -25.55
N GLN A 395 -28.39 -18.13 -24.54
CA GLN A 395 -27.98 -17.89 -23.16
C GLN A 395 -27.41 -19.16 -22.53
N CYS A 396 -26.47 -19.00 -21.61
CA CYS A 396 -25.98 -20.04 -20.73
C CYS A 396 -25.91 -19.49 -19.31
N PHE A 397 -25.90 -20.38 -18.33
CA PHE A 397 -25.59 -19.99 -16.96
C PHE A 397 -24.09 -19.77 -16.82
N PHE A 398 -23.70 -18.72 -16.11
CA PHE A 398 -22.31 -18.35 -15.87
C PHE A 398 -22.11 -18.10 -14.38
N SER A 399 -21.04 -18.67 -13.81
CA SER A 399 -20.68 -18.53 -12.41
C SER A 399 -20.13 -17.15 -12.04
N GLY A 400 -19.85 -16.28 -13.02
CA GLY A 400 -19.06 -15.07 -12.81
C GLY A 400 -17.55 -15.35 -12.91
N LYS A 401 -16.75 -14.28 -12.82
CA LYS A 401 -15.29 -14.30 -12.78
C LYS A 401 -14.82 -13.25 -11.76
N GLY A 402 -13.89 -13.63 -10.90
CA GLY A 402 -13.36 -12.78 -9.84
C GLY A 402 -12.87 -13.59 -8.64
N ASP A 403 -12.13 -12.95 -7.75
CA ASP A 403 -11.52 -13.60 -6.59
C ASP A 403 -12.51 -13.78 -5.43
N LYS A 404 -12.30 -14.83 -4.62
CA LYS A 404 -13.11 -15.15 -3.43
C LYS A 404 -14.63 -15.25 -3.71
N LEU A 405 -15.01 -15.58 -4.94
CA LEU A 405 -16.41 -15.72 -5.34
C LEU A 405 -17.01 -17.05 -4.84
N LYS A 406 -18.21 -16.97 -4.24
CA LYS A 406 -19.00 -18.15 -3.87
C LYS A 406 -20.40 -18.07 -4.46
N ASN A 407 -20.51 -18.50 -5.72
CA ASN A 407 -21.79 -18.56 -6.43
C ASN A 407 -22.32 -19.99 -6.50
N TYR A 408 -23.64 -20.14 -6.44
CA TYR A 408 -24.30 -21.45 -6.55
C TYR A 408 -25.57 -21.33 -7.39
N MET A 409 -25.98 -22.45 -7.96
CA MET A 409 -27.24 -22.61 -8.66
C MET A 409 -27.95 -23.81 -8.08
N THR A 410 -29.24 -23.66 -7.79
CA THR A 410 -30.09 -24.73 -7.29
C THR A 410 -31.42 -24.76 -8.05
N THR A 411 -32.04 -25.93 -8.09
CA THR A 411 -33.41 -26.06 -8.60
C THR A 411 -34.37 -25.35 -7.65
N LYS A 412 -35.27 -24.52 -8.19
CA LYS A 412 -36.27 -23.80 -7.38
C LYS A 412 -37.22 -24.73 -6.61
N THR A 413 -37.46 -25.93 -7.13
CA THR A 413 -38.31 -26.96 -6.54
C THR A 413 -37.58 -28.30 -6.54
N PRO A 414 -37.80 -29.16 -5.54
CA PRO A 414 -37.26 -30.51 -5.53
C PRO A 414 -37.62 -31.27 -6.82
N ILE A 415 -36.69 -32.09 -7.30
CA ILE A 415 -36.95 -33.03 -8.39
C ILE A 415 -37.52 -34.30 -7.77
N GLU A 416 -38.80 -34.56 -7.99
CA GLU A 416 -39.49 -35.77 -7.51
C GLU A 416 -39.04 -37.01 -8.30
N LEU A 417 -38.50 -38.02 -7.61
CA LEU A 417 -38.06 -39.29 -8.20
C LEU A 417 -38.99 -40.42 -7.74
N SER A 418 -39.52 -41.19 -8.67
CA SER A 418 -40.30 -42.40 -8.34
C SER A 418 -39.39 -43.60 -8.07
N ALA A 419 -39.88 -44.59 -7.31
CA ALA A 419 -39.12 -45.78 -6.93
C ALA A 419 -38.61 -46.62 -8.12
N ASP A 420 -39.24 -46.51 -9.29
CA ASP A 420 -38.87 -47.21 -10.52
C ASP A 420 -38.07 -46.32 -11.51
N SER A 421 -37.58 -45.15 -11.07
CA SER A 421 -36.89 -44.19 -11.95
C SER A 421 -35.39 -44.46 -12.09
N ASN A 422 -34.90 -44.53 -13.33
CA ASN A 422 -33.47 -44.45 -13.67
C ASN A 422 -33.12 -43.00 -14.03
N ALA A 423 -33.13 -42.11 -13.03
CA ALA A 423 -32.89 -40.69 -13.26
C ALA A 423 -31.42 -40.39 -13.55
N LYS A 424 -31.16 -39.51 -14.52
CA LYS A 424 -29.81 -39.07 -14.91
C LYS A 424 -29.80 -37.57 -15.16
N LEU A 425 -28.93 -36.84 -14.45
CA LEU A 425 -28.61 -35.45 -14.76
C LEU A 425 -27.51 -35.41 -15.81
N THR A 426 -27.76 -34.75 -16.95
CA THR A 426 -26.77 -34.53 -18.00
C THR A 426 -26.80 -33.06 -18.39
N PHE A 427 -25.64 -32.43 -18.46
CA PHE A 427 -25.49 -31.04 -18.87
C PHE A 427 -24.13 -30.86 -19.57
N LYS A 428 -24.04 -29.82 -20.41
CA LYS A 428 -22.79 -29.42 -21.07
C LYS A 428 -22.13 -28.33 -20.22
N THR A 429 -20.81 -28.41 -20.07
CA THR A 429 -20.02 -27.41 -19.32
C THR A 429 -18.89 -26.87 -20.18
N TRP A 430 -18.52 -25.64 -19.89
CA TRP A 430 -17.27 -25.03 -20.29
C TRP A 430 -16.75 -24.29 -19.06
N TYR A 431 -15.49 -24.50 -18.71
CA TYR A 431 -14.88 -23.92 -17.52
C TYR A 431 -13.41 -23.63 -17.78
N ASP A 432 -12.91 -22.57 -17.16
CA ASP A 432 -11.51 -22.20 -17.05
C ASP A 432 -11.31 -21.82 -15.58
N ILE A 433 -10.64 -22.68 -14.82
CA ILE A 433 -10.50 -22.58 -13.36
C ILE A 433 -9.02 -22.71 -13.01
N ASP A 434 -8.52 -21.86 -12.10
CA ASP A 434 -7.13 -21.93 -11.67
C ASP A 434 -6.88 -23.25 -10.92
N PRO A 435 -6.00 -24.14 -11.43
CA PRO A 435 -5.73 -25.42 -10.78
C PRO A 435 -5.33 -25.23 -9.31
N TYR A 436 -5.95 -26.01 -8.42
CA TYR A 436 -5.71 -26.03 -6.97
C TYR A 436 -6.24 -24.84 -6.17
N PHE A 437 -6.72 -23.76 -6.80
CA PHE A 437 -7.27 -22.58 -6.12
C PHE A 437 -8.78 -22.44 -6.34
N ASP A 438 -9.24 -22.63 -7.57
CA ASP A 438 -10.65 -22.50 -7.93
C ASP A 438 -11.36 -23.85 -8.00
N PHE A 439 -12.58 -23.91 -7.47
CA PHE A 439 -13.35 -25.17 -7.40
C PHE A 439 -14.80 -24.98 -7.85
N ALA A 440 -15.32 -25.98 -8.56
CA ALA A 440 -16.74 -26.13 -8.86
C ALA A 440 -17.19 -27.56 -8.54
N SER A 441 -18.36 -27.70 -7.91
CA SER A 441 -18.93 -29.00 -7.55
C SER A 441 -20.43 -29.06 -7.86
N VAL A 442 -20.92 -30.24 -8.21
CA VAL A 442 -22.36 -30.55 -8.27
C VAL A 442 -22.68 -31.45 -7.08
N GLN A 443 -23.75 -31.12 -6.34
CA GLN A 443 -24.16 -31.79 -5.10
C GLN A 443 -25.59 -32.32 -5.23
#